data_AF-A0A928CFF4-F1
#
_entry.id   AF-A0A928CFF4-F1
#
_cell.length_a   1.000
_cell.length_b   1.000
_cell.length_c   1.000
_cell.angle_alpha   90.00
_cell.angle_beta   90.00
_cell.angle_gamma   90.00
#
_symmetry.space_group_name_H-M   'P 1'
#
loop_
_entity.id
_entity.type
_entity.pdbx_description
1 polymer ?
#
loop_
_entity_poly.entity_id
_entity_poly.type
_entity_poly.pdbx_seq_one_letter_code
_entity_poly.pdbx_strand_id
1 'polypeptide(L)'
;MKKFVIVLLIIFINVSLSAKTPASLLQRDYKNSLKITFLSWLSGSTKLSYERAFSNIRQSGEFCTSLIGAGRDKYDNNPKGYTMRYGHKFFLDNNAKRSLMGFYLRPEVVFSHYSYDSKADGDRTFSDETALLATFGYQYVHKRFLADFWVGGGYAFGTPSETYYHHGFELWHYFNSVNTNIALSFSIRLGFCF
;
A
#
# COMPACT_ATOMS: atom_id res chain seq x y z
N MET A 1 -17.72 -11.47 31.98
CA MET A 1 -17.83 -12.50 30.94
C MET A 1 -16.80 -12.21 29.87
N LYS A 2 -15.82 -13.10 29.75
CA LYS A 2 -14.70 -13.04 28.80
C LYS A 2 -15.21 -13.49 27.43
N LYS A 3 -14.82 -12.78 26.36
CA LYS A 3 -14.58 -13.27 24.98
C LYS A 3 -14.15 -12.10 24.09
N PHE A 4 -12.94 -11.59 24.32
CA PHE A 4 -12.13 -11.00 23.26
C PHE A 4 -11.47 -12.18 22.55
N VAL A 5 -12.02 -12.58 21.41
CA VAL A 5 -11.62 -13.78 20.67
C VAL A 5 -11.30 -13.35 19.24
N ILE A 6 -10.00 -13.40 18.96
CA ILE A 6 -9.37 -13.74 17.68
C ILE A 6 -9.49 -12.70 16.56
N VAL A 7 -8.49 -11.80 16.48
CA VAL A 7 -7.86 -11.39 15.19
C VAL A 7 -6.35 -11.12 15.37
N LEU A 8 -5.84 -10.85 16.58
CA LEU A 8 -4.44 -10.47 16.80
C LEU A 8 -3.53 -11.65 17.24
N LEU A 9 -3.41 -12.70 16.43
CA LEU A 9 -2.44 -13.79 16.73
C LEU A 9 -1.97 -14.54 15.48
N ILE A 10 -1.30 -13.87 14.54
CA ILE A 10 -0.32 -14.51 13.64
C ILE A 10 0.85 -13.53 13.43
N ILE A 11 1.58 -13.23 14.50
CA ILE A 11 2.95 -12.69 14.42
C ILE A 11 3.77 -13.59 15.34
N PHE A 12 4.89 -14.11 14.83
CA PHE A 12 5.83 -15.08 15.42
C PHE A 12 5.57 -16.57 15.14
N ILE A 13 6.12 -17.04 14.01
CA ILE A 13 6.84 -18.32 13.99
C ILE A 13 8.25 -18.03 13.44
N ASN A 14 9.22 -18.05 14.35
CA ASN A 14 10.64 -18.18 14.01
C ASN A 14 10.92 -19.67 13.82
N VAL A 15 11.43 -20.06 12.65
CA VAL A 15 12.24 -21.27 12.52
C VAL A 15 13.54 -20.85 11.84
N SER A 16 14.59 -20.82 12.66
CA SER A 16 15.97 -20.66 12.24
C SER A 16 16.49 -22.01 11.75
N LEU A 17 16.76 -22.14 10.45
CA LEU A 17 17.78 -23.08 9.98
C LEU A 17 18.85 -22.28 9.24
N SER A 18 20.03 -22.20 9.87
CA SER A 18 21.20 -21.53 9.32
C SER A 18 22.03 -22.56 8.56
N ALA A 19 21.91 -22.59 7.24
CA ALA A 19 22.88 -23.24 6.37
C ALA A 19 23.95 -22.21 5.94
N LYS A 20 25.22 -22.48 6.26
CA LYS A 20 26.37 -21.72 5.74
C LYS A 20 26.60 -22.13 4.28
N THR A 21 26.46 -21.18 3.35
CA THR A 21 26.76 -21.36 1.92
C THR A 21 28.00 -20.53 1.57
N PRO A 22 28.94 -21.04 0.74
CA PRO A 22 30.26 -20.44 0.57
C PRO A 22 30.22 -19.10 -0.19
N ALA A 23 31.21 -18.26 0.11
CA ALA A 23 31.34 -16.89 -0.38
C ALA A 23 31.80 -16.85 -1.85
N SER A 24 30.85 -16.81 -2.78
CA SER A 24 31.12 -16.45 -4.18
C SER A 24 30.34 -15.18 -4.53
N LEU A 25 30.89 -13.98 -4.28
CA LEU A 25 30.32 -12.66 -4.66
C LEU A 25 28.77 -12.58 -4.59
N LEU A 26 28.18 -13.20 -3.56
CA LEU A 26 26.73 -13.30 -3.42
C LEU A 26 26.25 -11.92 -2.99
N GLN A 27 25.66 -11.18 -3.93
CA GLN A 27 24.96 -9.96 -3.62
C GLN A 27 23.90 -10.30 -2.56
N ARG A 28 24.08 -9.74 -1.35
CA ARG A 28 23.24 -10.05 -0.17
C ARG A 28 21.76 -9.89 -0.53
N ASP A 29 21.00 -10.95 -0.30
CA ASP A 29 19.55 -10.94 -0.45
C ASP A 29 18.91 -10.29 0.78
N TYR A 30 18.21 -9.18 0.57
CA TYR A 30 17.58 -8.41 1.63
C TYR A 30 16.13 -8.82 1.78
N LYS A 31 15.70 -9.04 3.03
CA LYS A 31 14.37 -9.55 3.33
C LYS A 31 13.39 -8.46 3.74
N ASN A 32 13.87 -7.28 4.08
CA ASN A 32 13.03 -6.18 4.49
C ASN A 32 13.27 -4.99 3.57
N SER A 33 12.24 -4.17 3.38
CA SER A 33 12.40 -2.89 2.73
C SER A 33 11.52 -1.82 3.37
N LEU A 34 11.99 -0.58 3.28
CA LEU A 34 11.23 0.62 3.62
C LEU A 34 11.07 1.45 2.36
N LYS A 35 9.86 1.92 2.08
CA LYS A 35 9.51 2.64 0.85
C LYS A 35 8.73 3.91 1.14
N ILE A 36 8.94 4.90 0.29
CA ILE A 36 8.20 6.15 0.25
C ILE A 36 7.48 6.22 -1.09
N THR A 37 6.20 6.58 -1.07
CA THR A 37 5.42 6.75 -2.30
C THR A 37 5.61 8.16 -2.83
N PHE A 38 6.40 8.35 -3.89
CA PHE A 38 6.78 9.69 -4.39
C PHE A 38 5.57 10.50 -4.92
N LEU A 39 4.59 9.82 -5.53
CA LEU A 39 3.36 10.46 -6.02
C LEU A 39 2.37 10.83 -4.90
N SER A 40 2.69 10.54 -3.63
CA SER A 40 1.77 10.85 -2.53
C SER A 40 1.70 12.35 -2.19
N TRP A 41 2.77 13.10 -2.42
CA TRP A 41 2.79 14.56 -2.18
C TRP A 41 1.90 15.34 -3.14
N LEU A 42 1.79 14.85 -4.38
CA LEU A 42 0.83 15.34 -5.37
C LEU A 42 -0.62 15.03 -4.96
N SER A 43 -0.81 14.08 -4.03
CA SER A 43 -2.11 13.70 -3.48
C SER A 43 -2.37 14.10 -2.03
N GLY A 44 -1.68 15.14 -1.55
CA GLY A 44 -1.94 15.70 -0.22
C GLY A 44 -1.61 14.76 0.94
N SER A 45 -0.83 13.71 0.71
CA SER A 45 -0.53 12.69 1.72
C SER A 45 0.94 12.30 1.73
N THR A 46 1.47 11.92 2.88
CA THR A 46 2.80 11.31 2.97
C THR A 46 2.65 9.85 3.33
N LYS A 47 3.05 8.94 2.42
CA LYS A 47 2.91 7.48 2.60
C LYS A 47 4.25 6.79 2.85
N LEU A 48 4.33 6.00 3.91
CA LEU A 48 5.46 5.15 4.26
C LEU A 48 5.03 3.68 4.22
N SER A 49 5.85 2.81 3.62
CA SER A 49 5.55 1.38 3.52
C SER A 49 6.72 0.54 4.03
N TYR A 50 6.41 -0.49 4.81
CA TYR A 50 7.33 -1.53 5.22
C TYR A 50 6.93 -2.84 4.56
N GLU A 51 7.89 -3.51 3.92
CA GLU A 51 7.69 -4.80 3.27
C GLU A 51 8.65 -5.83 3.85
N ARG A 52 8.16 -7.06 4.06
CA ARG A 52 8.97 -8.21 4.45
C ARG A 52 8.74 -9.40 3.53
N ALA A 53 9.81 -9.93 2.96
CA ALA A 53 9.83 -11.16 2.21
C ALA A 53 9.71 -12.38 3.13
N PHE A 54 8.89 -13.36 2.70
CA PHE A 54 8.76 -14.65 3.36
C PHE A 54 9.69 -15.66 2.68
N SER A 55 10.99 -15.66 2.98
CA SER A 55 12.04 -16.34 2.18
C SER A 55 11.80 -17.79 1.74
N ASN A 56 10.91 -18.54 2.38
CA ASN A 56 10.60 -19.92 2.00
C ASN A 56 9.54 -20.02 0.88
N ILE A 57 8.86 -18.91 0.58
CA ILE A 57 7.77 -18.80 -0.37
C ILE A 57 8.01 -17.52 -1.17
N ARG A 58 7.80 -17.50 -2.50
CA ARG A 58 7.99 -16.28 -3.33
C ARG A 58 6.88 -15.25 -3.08
N GLN A 59 6.84 -14.73 -1.86
CA GLN A 59 5.80 -13.86 -1.35
C GLN A 59 6.39 -12.81 -0.41
N SER A 60 5.69 -11.68 -0.29
CA SER A 60 6.00 -10.66 0.71
C SER A 60 4.74 -10.02 1.25
N GLY A 61 4.79 -9.62 2.51
CA GLY A 61 3.74 -8.83 3.15
C GLY A 61 4.18 -7.38 3.21
N GLU A 62 3.30 -6.47 2.80
CA GLU A 62 3.55 -5.04 2.80
C GLU A 62 2.48 -4.30 3.59
N PHE A 63 2.91 -3.51 4.57
CA PHE A 63 2.06 -2.61 5.32
C PHE A 63 2.44 -1.17 5.00
N CYS A 64 1.46 -0.34 4.69
CA CYS A 64 1.63 1.05 4.34
C CYS A 64 0.70 1.92 5.18
N THR A 65 1.23 3.02 5.69
CA THR A 65 0.48 4.01 6.45
C THR A 65 0.72 5.39 5.84
N SER A 66 -0.27 6.26 5.93
CA SER A 66 -0.13 7.64 5.50
C SER A 66 -0.77 8.63 6.42
N LEU A 67 -0.21 9.83 6.47
CA LEU A 67 -0.85 11.00 7.04
C LEU A 67 -1.46 11.83 5.91
N ILE A 68 -2.74 12.15 6.04
CA ILE A 68 -3.51 13.00 5.14
C ILE A 68 -3.45 14.44 5.68
N GLY A 69 -3.23 15.41 4.79
CA GLY A 69 -3.02 16.82 5.13
C GLY A 69 -1.55 17.22 5.19
N ALA A 70 -0.63 16.28 5.01
CA ALA A 70 0.80 16.53 4.85
C ALA A 70 1.18 16.61 3.35
N GLY A 71 0.58 17.56 2.63
CA GLY A 71 0.83 17.80 1.19
C GLY A 71 -0.02 18.94 0.63
N ARG A 72 -0.02 19.14 -0.69
CA ARG A 72 -0.76 20.23 -1.34
C ARG A 72 -2.24 19.87 -1.45
N ASP A 73 -3.10 20.67 -0.83
CA ASP A 73 -4.53 20.60 -1.02
C ASP A 73 -4.93 21.28 -2.34
N LYS A 74 -5.57 20.53 -3.24
CA LYS A 74 -6.04 21.05 -4.53
C LYS A 74 -7.46 21.63 -4.43
N TYR A 75 -8.22 21.24 -3.42
CA TYR A 75 -9.64 21.55 -3.29
C TYR A 75 -9.96 22.47 -2.11
N ASP A 76 -8.92 22.88 -1.36
CA ASP A 76 -8.98 23.79 -0.21
C ASP A 76 -10.02 23.34 0.83
N ASN A 77 -10.13 22.02 1.02
CA ASN A 77 -11.04 21.36 1.95
C ASN A 77 -10.33 20.86 3.22
N ASN A 78 -9.08 21.27 3.42
CA ASN A 78 -8.25 21.00 4.60
C ASN A 78 -8.36 19.54 5.12
N PRO A 79 -8.11 18.53 4.27
CA PRO A 79 -8.31 17.16 4.64
C PRO A 79 -7.29 16.76 5.70
N LYS A 80 -7.74 16.13 6.79
CA LYS A 80 -6.88 15.64 7.88
C LYS A 80 -7.30 14.25 8.29
N GLY A 81 -6.34 13.33 8.37
CA GLY A 81 -6.63 11.95 8.70
C GLY A 81 -5.46 11.02 8.43
N TYR A 82 -5.77 9.74 8.26
CA TYR A 82 -4.78 8.73 7.94
C TYR A 82 -5.32 7.69 6.96
N THR A 83 -4.40 6.99 6.29
CA THR A 83 -4.73 5.76 5.56
C THR A 83 -3.86 4.63 6.07
N MET A 84 -4.41 3.42 6.02
CA MET A 84 -3.72 2.17 6.24
C MET A 84 -3.96 1.27 5.04
N ARG A 85 -2.93 0.53 4.64
CA ARG A 85 -2.97 -0.36 3.51
C ARG A 85 -2.17 -1.60 3.83
N TYR A 86 -2.76 -2.76 3.61
CA TYR A 86 -2.04 -4.03 3.64
C TYR A 86 -2.16 -4.71 2.29
N GLY A 87 -1.04 -5.18 1.76
CA GLY A 87 -1.00 -5.92 0.51
C GLY A 87 -0.07 -7.14 0.62
N HIS A 88 -0.54 -8.28 0.14
CA HIS A 88 0.24 -9.51 0.11
C HIS A 88 0.68 -9.80 -1.32
N LYS A 89 1.98 -9.72 -1.61
CA LYS A 89 2.52 -9.93 -2.96
C LYS A 89 2.83 -11.39 -3.20
N PHE A 90 2.43 -11.88 -4.35
CA PHE A 90 2.77 -13.18 -4.92
C PHE A 90 3.65 -12.94 -6.15
N PHE A 91 4.95 -13.24 -6.06
CA PHE A 91 5.87 -13.04 -7.18
C PHE A 91 5.72 -14.17 -8.20
N LEU A 92 5.53 -13.79 -9.46
CA LEU A 92 5.27 -14.70 -10.58
C LEU A 92 6.55 -15.18 -11.27
N ASP A 93 7.66 -14.47 -11.07
CA ASP A 93 8.94 -14.79 -11.70
C ASP A 93 9.75 -15.79 -10.85
N ASN A 94 9.90 -17.00 -11.39
CA ASN A 94 10.70 -18.08 -10.77
C ASN A 94 12.21 -17.88 -10.91
N ASN A 95 12.67 -16.96 -11.76
CA ASN A 95 14.09 -16.72 -12.05
C ASN A 95 14.62 -15.44 -11.40
N ALA A 96 13.81 -14.69 -10.65
CA ALA A 96 14.28 -13.46 -10.03
C ALA A 96 15.39 -13.75 -9.01
N LYS A 97 16.50 -12.99 -9.12
CA LYS A 97 17.75 -13.18 -8.36
C LYS A 97 17.65 -12.75 -6.88
N ARG A 98 16.56 -12.10 -6.47
CA ARG A 98 16.36 -11.55 -5.12
C ARG A 98 14.94 -11.77 -4.65
N SER A 99 14.76 -11.91 -3.34
CA SER A 99 13.46 -12.21 -2.71
C SER A 99 12.40 -11.15 -2.97
N LEU A 100 12.80 -9.89 -3.11
CA LEU A 100 11.93 -8.73 -3.29
C LEU A 100 11.92 -8.23 -4.74
N MET A 101 12.12 -9.09 -5.74
CA MET A 101 12.23 -8.67 -7.14
C MET A 101 11.32 -9.50 -8.05
N GLY A 102 10.72 -8.86 -9.04
CA GLY A 102 9.95 -9.50 -10.11
C GLY A 102 8.55 -8.95 -10.28
N PHE A 103 7.82 -9.56 -11.23
CA PHE A 103 6.39 -9.34 -11.40
C PHE A 103 5.63 -9.95 -10.24
N TYR A 104 4.57 -9.28 -9.80
CA TYR A 104 3.74 -9.79 -8.73
C TYR A 104 2.25 -9.52 -8.96
N LEU A 105 1.42 -10.40 -8.40
CA LEU A 105 0.01 -10.14 -8.10
C LEU A 105 -0.11 -9.81 -6.61
N ARG A 106 -0.93 -8.82 -6.26
CA ARG A 106 -1.12 -8.37 -4.89
C ARG A 106 -2.59 -8.06 -4.60
N PRO A 107 -3.33 -8.98 -3.96
CA PRO A 107 -4.52 -8.60 -3.23
C PRO A 107 -4.16 -7.60 -2.14
N GLU A 108 -5.01 -6.61 -1.97
CA GLU A 108 -4.77 -5.47 -1.12
C GLU A 108 -6.07 -5.01 -0.45
N VAL A 109 -5.97 -4.60 0.81
CA VAL A 109 -7.00 -3.90 1.54
C VAL A 109 -6.49 -2.51 1.90
N VAL A 110 -7.32 -1.50 1.66
CA VAL A 110 -7.06 -0.10 2.01
C VAL A 110 -8.17 0.37 2.91
N PHE A 111 -7.79 1.08 3.97
CA PHE A 111 -8.70 1.78 4.87
C PHE A 111 -8.27 3.24 4.96
N SER A 112 -9.23 4.15 4.85
CA SER A 112 -9.01 5.58 4.90
C SER A 112 -10.01 6.22 5.84
N HIS A 113 -9.49 6.99 6.80
CA HIS A 113 -10.29 7.77 7.74
C HIS A 113 -9.80 9.20 7.73
N TYR A 114 -10.66 10.13 7.34
CA TYR A 114 -10.31 11.54 7.28
C TYR A 114 -11.52 12.44 7.49
N SER A 115 -11.22 13.66 7.91
CA SER A 115 -12.18 14.75 7.97
C SER A 115 -11.82 15.82 6.95
N TYR A 116 -12.82 16.49 6.39
CA TYR A 116 -12.68 17.53 5.38
C TYR A 116 -13.78 18.58 5.56
N ASP A 117 -13.54 19.78 5.06
CA ASP A 117 -14.53 20.85 5.06
C ASP A 117 -15.45 20.67 3.84
N SER A 118 -16.75 20.52 4.07
CA SER A 118 -17.72 20.37 2.98
C SER A 118 -17.84 21.68 2.20
N LYS A 119 -18.00 21.55 0.87
CA LYS A 119 -18.18 22.70 -0.02
C LYS A 119 -19.61 23.26 0.02
N ALA A 120 -20.57 22.49 0.53
CA ALA A 120 -21.98 22.87 0.53
C ALA A 120 -22.32 23.84 1.66
N ASP A 121 -21.78 23.59 2.85
CA ASP A 121 -22.14 24.29 4.10
C ASP A 121 -20.91 24.80 4.88
N GLY A 122 -19.68 24.36 4.53
CA GLY A 122 -18.46 24.70 5.25
C GLY A 122 -18.26 23.89 6.53
N ASP A 123 -19.14 22.94 6.82
CA ASP A 123 -19.06 22.11 8.02
C ASP A 123 -18.00 21.02 7.87
N ARG A 124 -17.47 20.58 9.03
CA ARG A 124 -16.47 19.52 9.09
C ARG A 124 -17.16 18.15 8.98
N THR A 125 -16.96 17.49 7.85
CA THR A 125 -17.51 16.16 7.56
C THR A 125 -16.44 15.08 7.69
N PHE A 126 -16.87 13.87 8.05
CA PHE A 126 -16.00 12.69 8.12
C PHE A 126 -16.25 11.74 6.93
N SER A 127 -15.18 11.10 6.48
CA SER A 127 -15.23 10.05 5.46
C SER A 127 -14.47 8.83 5.96
N ASP A 128 -15.15 7.69 5.90
CA ASP A 128 -14.65 6.37 6.23
C ASP A 128 -14.81 5.48 5.01
N GLU A 129 -13.68 5.07 4.43
CA GLU A 129 -13.70 4.31 3.19
C GLU A 129 -12.78 3.10 3.29
N THR A 130 -13.26 1.99 2.75
CA THR A 130 -12.49 0.76 2.63
C THR A 130 -12.53 0.29 1.19
N ALA A 131 -11.39 -0.17 0.68
CA ALA A 131 -11.31 -0.79 -0.64
C ALA A 131 -10.61 -2.14 -0.58
N LEU A 132 -11.14 -3.09 -1.35
CA LEU A 132 -10.51 -4.36 -1.67
C LEU A 132 -10.03 -4.28 -3.11
N LEU A 133 -8.73 -4.43 -3.33
CA LEU A 133 -8.09 -4.23 -4.62
C LEU A 133 -7.32 -5.49 -5.03
N ALA A 134 -7.35 -5.78 -6.32
CA ALA A 134 -6.38 -6.67 -6.96
C ALA A 134 -5.41 -5.80 -7.76
N THR A 135 -4.14 -5.84 -7.39
CA THR A 135 -3.09 -5.06 -8.05
C THR A 135 -2.06 -5.97 -8.68
N PHE A 136 -1.49 -5.54 -9.80
CA PHE A 136 -0.34 -6.17 -10.40
C PHE A 136 0.77 -5.12 -10.55
N GLY A 137 2.01 -5.58 -10.46
CA GLY A 137 3.13 -4.67 -10.47
C GLY A 137 4.45 -5.36 -10.74
N TYR A 138 5.48 -4.53 -10.81
CA TYR A 138 6.85 -4.98 -10.95
C TYR A 138 7.73 -4.29 -9.92
N GLN A 139 8.50 -5.08 -9.19
CA GLN A 139 9.47 -4.60 -8.23
C GLN A 139 10.89 -4.86 -8.74
N TYR A 140 11.65 -3.79 -8.89
CA TYR A 140 13.05 -3.83 -9.28
C TYR A 140 13.94 -3.53 -8.08
N VAL A 141 14.95 -4.37 -7.84
CA VAL A 141 15.92 -4.15 -6.76
C VAL A 141 17.33 -4.12 -7.32
N HIS A 142 18.05 -3.03 -7.08
CA HIS A 142 19.47 -2.90 -7.42
C HIS A 142 20.32 -2.57 -6.19
N LYS A 143 21.21 -3.48 -5.79
CA LYS A 143 21.92 -3.44 -4.51
C LYS A 143 20.91 -3.32 -3.36
N ARG A 144 20.82 -2.15 -2.74
CA ARG A 144 19.85 -1.84 -1.68
C ARG A 144 18.71 -0.96 -2.16
N PHE A 145 18.77 -0.37 -3.35
CA PHE A 145 17.70 0.46 -3.86
C PHE A 145 16.58 -0.40 -4.44
N LEU A 146 15.35 0.04 -4.22
CA LEU A 146 14.14 -0.61 -4.69
C LEU A 146 13.26 0.41 -5.38
N ALA A 147 12.77 0.05 -6.56
CA ALA A 147 11.71 0.76 -7.27
C ALA A 147 10.54 -0.20 -7.49
N ASP A 148 9.33 0.25 -7.20
CA ASP A 148 8.12 -0.57 -7.23
C ASP A 148 7.02 0.21 -7.92
N PHE A 149 6.54 -0.34 -9.03
CA PHE A 149 5.44 0.19 -9.82
C PHE A 149 4.26 -0.78 -9.78
N TRP A 150 3.06 -0.24 -9.57
CA TRP A 150 1.84 -1.03 -9.61
C TRP A 150 0.68 -0.25 -10.19
N VAL A 151 -0.28 -1.02 -10.69
CA VAL A 151 -1.61 -0.57 -11.06
C VAL A 151 -2.61 -1.66 -10.65
N GLY A 152 -3.84 -1.28 -10.38
CA GLY A 152 -4.91 -2.22 -10.13
C GLY A 152 -6.22 -1.53 -9.84
N GLY A 153 -7.22 -2.37 -9.58
CA GLY A 153 -8.55 -1.92 -9.27
C GLY A 153 -9.31 -2.94 -8.45
N GLY A 154 -10.50 -2.56 -8.04
CA GLY A 154 -11.37 -3.41 -7.26
C GLY A 154 -12.59 -2.65 -6.77
N TYR A 155 -13.04 -2.99 -5.57
CA TYR A 155 -14.32 -2.55 -5.04
C TYR A 155 -14.12 -1.73 -3.77
N ALA A 156 -14.78 -0.57 -3.72
CA ALA A 156 -14.83 0.30 -2.56
C ALA A 156 -16.22 0.30 -1.91
N PHE A 157 -16.23 0.52 -0.60
CA PHE A 157 -17.43 0.68 0.20
C PHE A 157 -17.14 1.59 1.41
N GLY A 158 -18.19 2.19 1.95
CA GLY A 158 -18.11 3.16 3.04
C GLY A 158 -18.84 4.46 2.70
N THR A 159 -18.41 5.55 3.34
CA THR A 159 -18.97 6.88 3.16
C THR A 159 -18.01 7.73 2.34
N PRO A 160 -18.21 7.84 1.01
CA PRO A 160 -17.31 8.59 0.16
C PRO A 160 -17.34 10.09 0.43
N SER A 161 -16.20 10.77 0.26
CA SER A 161 -16.16 12.23 0.29
C SER A 161 -16.83 12.84 -0.92
N GLU A 162 -17.41 14.02 -0.73
CA GLU A 162 -18.08 14.81 -1.78
C GLU A 162 -17.13 15.27 -2.90
N THR A 163 -15.83 15.33 -2.59
CA THR A 163 -14.82 15.90 -3.49
C THR A 163 -14.29 14.94 -4.55
N TYR A 164 -14.75 13.69 -4.57
CA TYR A 164 -14.27 12.64 -5.49
C TYR A 164 -12.75 12.43 -5.44
N TYR A 165 -12.13 12.92 -4.37
CA TYR A 165 -10.69 12.92 -4.15
C TYR A 165 -10.42 12.07 -2.92
N HIS A 166 -10.07 10.83 -3.17
CA HIS A 166 -10.04 9.81 -2.13
C HIS A 166 -8.58 9.55 -1.77
N HIS A 167 -8.24 9.82 -0.51
CA HIS A 167 -6.89 9.57 -0.04
C HIS A 167 -6.70 8.08 0.12
N GLY A 168 -5.88 7.48 -0.74
CA GLY A 168 -5.53 6.05 -0.65
C GLY A 168 -5.78 5.30 -1.95
N PHE A 169 -6.89 5.54 -2.63
CA PHE A 169 -7.26 4.98 -3.94
C PHE A 169 -8.18 5.99 -4.63
N GLU A 170 -8.33 5.92 -5.94
CA GLU A 170 -9.21 6.80 -6.71
C GLU A 170 -10.52 6.07 -7.01
N LEU A 171 -11.66 6.73 -6.82
CA LEU A 171 -12.95 6.20 -7.27
C LEU A 171 -13.14 6.45 -8.78
N TRP A 172 -14.02 5.68 -9.42
CA TRP A 172 -14.26 5.80 -10.85
C TRP A 172 -15.07 7.06 -11.19
N HIS A 173 -14.41 8.01 -11.85
CA HIS A 173 -15.02 9.26 -12.32
C HIS A 173 -14.57 9.62 -13.75
N TYR A 174 -14.46 8.60 -14.62
CA TYR A 174 -13.97 8.76 -15.99
C TYR A 174 -15.09 8.67 -17.01
N PHE A 175 -14.92 9.36 -18.15
CA PHE A 175 -15.83 9.30 -19.30
C PHE A 175 -17.29 9.65 -18.97
N ASN A 176 -17.51 10.70 -18.16
CA ASN A 176 -18.85 11.12 -17.69
C ASN A 176 -19.61 10.03 -16.92
N SER A 177 -18.92 9.00 -16.43
CA SER A 177 -19.49 7.95 -15.59
C SER A 177 -18.90 8.05 -14.19
N VAL A 178 -19.78 8.06 -13.18
CA VAL A 178 -19.44 8.14 -11.77
C VAL A 178 -19.86 6.84 -11.09
N ASN A 179 -18.91 6.16 -10.48
CA ASN A 179 -19.17 4.97 -9.69
C ASN A 179 -18.33 4.98 -8.41
N THR A 180 -19.01 5.19 -7.29
CA THR A 180 -18.41 5.25 -5.95
C THR A 180 -17.93 3.90 -5.42
N ASN A 181 -18.25 2.82 -6.13
CA ASN A 181 -17.91 1.47 -5.70
C ASN A 181 -16.75 0.87 -6.49
N ILE A 182 -16.32 1.51 -7.58
CA ILE A 182 -15.14 1.06 -8.34
C ILE A 182 -13.94 1.85 -7.87
N ALA A 183 -12.95 1.16 -7.31
CA ALA A 183 -11.71 1.76 -6.86
C ALA A 183 -10.55 1.39 -7.78
N LEU A 184 -9.67 2.36 -8.03
CA LEU A 184 -8.47 2.24 -8.82
C LEU A 184 -7.26 2.67 -7.98
N SER A 185 -6.12 2.02 -8.17
CA SER A 185 -4.88 2.44 -7.52
C SER A 185 -3.70 2.24 -8.45
N PHE A 186 -2.88 3.28 -8.59
CA PHE A 186 -1.61 3.22 -9.27
C PHE A 186 -0.59 4.10 -8.55
N SER A 187 0.68 3.70 -8.55
CA SER A 187 1.76 4.58 -8.09
C SER A 187 3.14 4.01 -8.36
N ILE A 188 4.12 4.83 -8.02
CA ILE A 188 5.54 4.48 -7.94
C ILE A 188 6.02 4.69 -6.51
N ARG A 189 6.72 3.68 -5.98
CA ARG A 189 7.42 3.73 -4.71
C ARG A 189 8.90 3.57 -4.95
N LEU A 190 9.68 4.35 -4.21
CA LEU A 190 11.11 4.18 -4.11
C LEU A 190 11.46 3.83 -2.67
N GLY A 191 12.43 2.96 -2.49
CA GLY A 191 12.78 2.45 -1.17
C GLY A 191 14.16 1.87 -1.07
N PHE A 192 14.43 1.35 0.12
CA PHE A 192 15.71 0.79 0.50
C PHE A 192 15.53 -0.56 1.19
N CYS A 193 16.31 -1.55 0.80
CA CYS A 193 16.30 -2.89 1.35
C CYS A 193 17.41 -3.10 2.39
N PHE A 194 17.11 -3.87 3.44
CA PHE A 194 18.02 -4.17 4.55
C PHE A 194 17.78 -5.55 5.19
#